data_AF-A0A1U7DPJ1-F1
#
_entry.id   AF-A0A1U7DPJ1-F1
#
_cell.length_a   1.000
_cell.length_b   1.000
_cell.length_c   1.000
_cell.angle_alpha   90.00
_cell.angle_beta   90.00
_cell.angle_gamma   90.00
#
_symmetry.space_group_name_H-M   'P 1'
#
loop_
_entity.id
_entity.type
_entity.pdbx_description
1 polymer ?
#
loop_
_entity_poly.entity_id
_entity_poly.type
_entity_poly.pdbx_seq_one_letter_code
_entity_poly.pdbx_strand_id
1 'polypeptide(L)'
;MKTLLIKYKAVIKFIFKFLLVYIGFSLLYSWYLQVSDGSKFYPDYVTNLVAIQTEAIINILGYNSEVQPHPDEPSMKVIVNGNYLGRVIEGCNSISVIILFVSFIIAFSGTFKTTFLFLLSGSVLIYVVNLLRIVLLSLGLYHYPEKQHVLHTVVFPAIIYGMVFLLWIFWVNRFSKIKTAHE
;
A
#
# COMPACT_ATOMS: atom_id res chain seq x y z
N MET A 1 -16.75 23.60 25.42
CA MET A 1 -16.39 23.30 24.01
C MET A 1 -15.22 24.13 23.48
N LYS A 2 -15.26 25.48 23.58
CA LYS A 2 -14.15 26.35 23.13
C LYS A 2 -12.79 26.05 23.79
N THR A 3 -12.78 25.70 25.08
CA THR A 3 -11.57 25.33 25.85
C THR A 3 -10.87 24.05 25.36
N LEU A 4 -11.63 23.04 24.91
CA LEU A 4 -11.07 21.79 24.36
C LEU A 4 -10.43 22.03 22.98
N LEU A 5 -11.08 22.85 22.14
CA LEU A 5 -10.56 23.22 20.81
C LEU A 5 -9.24 23.99 20.90
N ILE A 6 -9.09 24.83 21.93
CA ILE A 6 -7.84 25.58 22.17
C ILE A 6 -6.75 24.62 22.67
N LYS A 7 -7.05 23.71 23.61
CA LYS A 7 -6.09 22.73 24.15
C LYS A 7 -5.55 21.78 23.09
N TYR A 8 -6.39 21.34 22.15
CA TYR A 8 -6.00 20.37 21.11
C TYR A 8 -5.78 20.99 19.72
N LYS A 9 -5.60 22.32 19.64
CA LYS A 9 -5.47 23.05 18.37
C LYS A 9 -4.43 22.45 17.42
N ALA A 10 -3.28 22.01 17.94
CA ALA A 10 -2.22 21.38 17.14
C ALA A 10 -2.66 20.03 16.56
N VAL A 11 -3.31 19.19 17.37
CA VAL A 11 -3.84 17.88 16.95
C VAL A 11 -4.96 18.06 15.92
N ILE A 12 -5.87 19.01 16.14
CA ILE A 12 -6.95 19.31 15.20
C ILE A 12 -6.40 19.81 13.86
N LYS A 13 -5.41 20.70 13.89
CA LYS A 13 -4.73 21.18 12.68
C LYS A 13 -4.05 20.04 11.93
N PHE A 14 -3.41 19.12 12.64
CA PHE A 14 -2.82 17.91 12.07
C PHE A 14 -3.88 17.04 11.40
N ILE A 15 -4.95 16.67 12.12
CA ILE A 15 -6.03 15.82 11.60
C ILE A 15 -6.64 16.45 10.35
N PHE A 16 -6.91 17.75 10.38
CA PHE A 16 -7.46 18.44 9.22
C PHE A 16 -6.52 18.40 8.01
N LYS A 17 -5.23 18.70 8.20
CA LYS A 17 -4.23 18.64 7.13
C LYS A 17 -4.09 17.23 6.56
N PHE A 18 -4.04 16.23 7.43
CA PHE A 18 -3.98 14.83 7.05
C PHE A 18 -5.19 14.42 6.21
N LEU A 19 -6.41 14.69 6.70
CA LEU A 19 -7.64 14.35 6.00
C LEU A 19 -7.75 15.05 4.65
N LEU A 20 -7.39 16.33 4.56
CA LEU A 20 -7.43 17.08 3.32
C LEU A 20 -6.50 16.46 2.26
N VAL A 21 -5.26 16.15 2.64
CA VAL A 21 -4.28 15.54 1.73
C VAL A 21 -4.70 14.12 1.35
N TYR A 22 -5.16 13.34 2.32
CA TYR A 22 -5.61 11.97 2.11
C TYR A 22 -6.81 11.89 1.16
N ILE A 23 -7.84 12.71 1.39
CA ILE A 23 -9.01 12.77 0.51
C ILE A 23 -8.60 13.25 -0.87
N GLY A 24 -7.74 14.27 -0.97
CA GLY A 24 -7.23 14.77 -2.25
C GLY A 24 -6.55 13.68 -3.08
N PHE A 25 -5.60 12.96 -2.49
CA PHE A 25 -4.93 11.84 -3.18
C PHE A 25 -5.87 10.66 -3.46
N SER A 26 -6.80 10.36 -2.55
CA SER A 26 -7.77 9.28 -2.77
C SER A 26 -8.67 9.59 -3.96
N LEU A 27 -9.15 10.83 -4.09
CA LEU A 27 -9.96 11.26 -5.24
C LEU A 27 -9.16 11.23 -6.55
N LEU A 28 -7.90 11.68 -6.53
CA LEU A 28 -7.01 11.57 -7.69
C LEU A 28 -6.80 10.11 -8.10
N TYR A 29 -6.65 9.23 -7.13
CA TYR A 29 -6.48 7.81 -7.39
C TYR A 29 -7.77 7.16 -7.92
N SER A 30 -8.93 7.49 -7.35
CA SER A 30 -10.22 7.07 -7.89
C SER A 30 -10.42 7.54 -9.33
N TRP A 31 -10.04 8.78 -9.65
CA TRP A 31 -10.08 9.29 -11.01
C TRP A 31 -9.11 8.54 -11.95
N TYR A 32 -7.89 8.26 -11.48
CA TYR A 32 -6.93 7.42 -12.21
C TYR A 32 -7.51 6.05 -12.57
N LEU A 33 -8.20 5.39 -11.62
CA LEU A 33 -8.83 4.09 -11.86
C LEU A 33 -9.94 4.18 -12.92
N GLN A 34 -10.77 5.23 -12.88
CA GLN A 34 -11.83 5.44 -13.89
C GLN A 34 -11.26 5.65 -15.30
N VAL A 35 -10.13 6.35 -15.43
CA VAL A 35 -9.47 6.57 -16.72
C VAL A 35 -8.71 5.32 -17.19
N SER A 36 -8.32 4.44 -16.28
CA SER A 36 -7.59 3.21 -16.58
C SER A 36 -8.51 2.07 -17.03
N ASP A 37 -9.82 2.18 -16.80
CA ASP A 37 -10.80 1.19 -17.23
C ASP A 37 -10.82 1.06 -18.77
N GLY A 38 -10.86 -0.17 -19.27
CA GLY A 38 -10.73 -0.48 -20.69
C GLY A 38 -9.34 -0.21 -21.30
N SER A 39 -8.32 0.13 -20.50
CA SER A 39 -6.95 0.27 -20.99
C SER A 39 -6.33 -1.06 -21.41
N LYS A 40 -5.24 -1.00 -22.21
CA LYS A 40 -4.45 -2.19 -22.59
C LYS A 40 -3.92 -2.96 -21.38
N PHE A 41 -3.73 -2.28 -20.24
CA PHE A 41 -3.20 -2.85 -19.01
C PHE A 41 -4.33 -3.11 -18.02
N TYR A 42 -5.25 -4.00 -18.38
CA TYR A 42 -6.36 -4.39 -17.51
C TYR A 42 -5.86 -4.99 -16.19
N PRO A 43 -6.53 -4.72 -15.04
CA PRO A 43 -7.64 -3.78 -14.85
C PRO A 43 -7.19 -2.31 -14.72
N ASP A 44 -5.96 -2.10 -14.27
CA ASP A 44 -5.25 -0.84 -14.28
C ASP A 44 -3.75 -1.12 -14.38
N TYR A 45 -2.96 -0.13 -14.81
CA TYR A 45 -1.54 -0.32 -15.05
C TYR A 45 -0.77 -0.80 -13.81
N VAL A 46 -1.09 -0.30 -12.61
CA VAL A 46 -0.35 -0.69 -11.41
C VAL A 46 -0.71 -2.10 -10.98
N THR A 47 -1.99 -2.46 -10.98
CA THR A 47 -2.44 -3.82 -10.64
C THR A 47 -1.91 -4.83 -11.65
N ASN A 48 -1.93 -4.51 -12.94
CA ASN A 48 -1.35 -5.32 -14.00
C ASN A 48 0.15 -5.53 -13.79
N LEU A 49 0.89 -4.44 -13.52
CA LEU A 49 2.33 -4.49 -13.26
C LEU A 49 2.68 -5.35 -12.04
N VAL A 50 1.93 -5.19 -10.94
CA VAL A 50 2.13 -5.98 -9.72
C VAL A 50 1.86 -7.47 -9.98
N ALA A 51 0.85 -7.81 -10.79
CA ALA A 51 0.58 -9.19 -11.17
C ALA A 51 1.73 -9.79 -12.00
N ILE A 52 2.22 -9.08 -13.01
CA ILE A 52 3.36 -9.54 -13.84
C ILE A 52 4.64 -9.69 -13.01
N GLN A 53 4.92 -8.74 -12.11
CA GLN A 53 6.08 -8.84 -11.23
C GLN A 53 5.95 -10.02 -10.25
N THR A 54 4.74 -10.29 -9.76
CA THR A 54 4.46 -11.46 -8.92
C THR A 54 4.75 -12.74 -9.68
N GLU A 55 4.25 -12.86 -10.91
CA GLU A 55 4.52 -13.98 -11.81
C GLU A 55 6.03 -14.20 -12.00
N ALA A 56 6.75 -13.14 -12.34
CA ALA A 56 8.19 -13.20 -12.58
C ALA A 56 8.96 -13.71 -11.35
N ILE A 57 8.62 -13.24 -10.15
CA ILE A 57 9.28 -13.70 -8.91
C ILE A 57 8.94 -15.17 -8.64
N ILE A 58 7.69 -15.58 -8.80
CA ILE A 58 7.29 -16.99 -8.59
C ILE A 58 8.01 -17.91 -9.58
N ASN A 59 8.15 -17.49 -10.84
CA ASN A 59 8.90 -18.19 -11.87
C ASN A 59 10.40 -18.33 -11.51
N ILE A 60 11.02 -17.27 -11.00
CA ILE A 60 12.41 -17.31 -10.50
C ILE A 60 12.57 -18.29 -9.33
N LEU A 61 11.54 -18.45 -8.49
CA LEU A 61 11.54 -19.40 -7.37
C LEU A 61 11.33 -20.87 -7.80
N GLY A 62 11.23 -21.15 -9.10
CA GLY A 62 11.18 -22.51 -9.65
C GLY A 62 9.79 -23.10 -9.84
N TYR A 63 8.75 -22.28 -9.76
CA TYR A 63 7.37 -22.69 -10.09
C TYR A 63 7.01 -22.24 -11.51
N ASN A 64 6.03 -22.88 -12.16
CA ASN A 64 5.47 -22.37 -13.40
C ASN A 64 4.25 -21.50 -13.08
N SER A 65 4.41 -20.18 -13.14
CA SER A 65 3.36 -19.21 -12.86
C SER A 65 2.96 -18.46 -14.12
N GLU A 66 1.65 -18.23 -14.25
CA GLU A 66 1.05 -17.41 -15.29
C GLU A 66 0.05 -16.45 -14.66
N VAL A 67 0.06 -15.18 -15.10
CA VAL A 67 -1.02 -14.24 -14.81
C VAL A 67 -1.85 -13.90 -16.04
N GLN A 68 -3.17 -13.88 -15.87
CA GLN A 68 -4.11 -13.62 -16.96
C GLN A 68 -5.23 -12.68 -16.49
N PRO A 69 -5.72 -11.76 -17.34
CA PRO A 69 -6.87 -10.93 -17.02
C PRO A 69 -8.10 -11.78 -16.63
N HIS A 70 -8.80 -11.39 -15.57
CA HIS A 70 -10.06 -12.04 -15.21
C HIS A 70 -11.18 -11.56 -16.15
N PRO A 71 -11.99 -12.45 -16.74
CA PRO A 71 -13.00 -12.07 -17.74
C PRO A 71 -14.15 -11.25 -17.14
N ASP A 72 -14.57 -11.57 -15.92
CA ASP A 72 -15.79 -11.01 -15.32
C ASP A 72 -15.52 -9.99 -14.20
N GLU A 73 -14.26 -9.72 -13.86
CA GLU A 73 -13.91 -8.93 -12.67
C GLU A 73 -12.65 -8.10 -12.91
N PRO A 74 -12.54 -6.87 -12.37
CA PRO A 74 -11.37 -6.01 -12.50
C PRO A 74 -10.18 -6.55 -11.68
N SER A 75 -9.57 -7.63 -12.16
CA SER A 75 -8.51 -8.35 -11.48
C SER A 75 -7.64 -9.17 -12.43
N MET A 76 -6.47 -9.59 -11.95
CA MET A 76 -5.57 -10.52 -12.63
C MET A 76 -5.56 -11.86 -11.90
N LYS A 77 -5.84 -12.96 -12.60
CA LYS A 77 -5.73 -14.32 -12.07
C LYS A 77 -4.26 -14.69 -11.87
N VAL A 78 -3.94 -15.37 -10.78
CA VAL A 78 -2.63 -15.97 -10.51
C VAL A 78 -2.77 -17.48 -10.54
N ILE A 79 -2.11 -18.11 -11.52
CA ILE A 79 -2.12 -19.55 -11.75
C ILE A 79 -0.70 -20.05 -11.51
N VAL A 80 -0.52 -21.08 -10.68
CA VAL A 80 0.78 -21.69 -10.40
C VAL A 80 0.70 -23.20 -10.58
N ASN A 81 1.56 -23.74 -11.42
CA ASN A 81 1.59 -25.14 -11.86
C ASN A 81 0.21 -25.65 -12.32
N GLY A 82 -0.53 -24.79 -13.04
CA GLY A 82 -1.89 -25.09 -13.52
C GLY A 82 -3.01 -24.92 -12.47
N ASN A 83 -2.68 -24.63 -11.22
CA ASN A 83 -3.67 -24.39 -10.16
C ASN A 83 -4.00 -22.90 -10.05
N TYR A 84 -5.28 -22.55 -10.14
CA TYR A 84 -5.76 -21.20 -9.84
C TYR A 84 -5.70 -20.94 -8.33
N LEU A 85 -4.83 -20.03 -7.90
CA LEU A 85 -4.59 -19.77 -6.47
C LEU A 85 -5.29 -18.52 -5.95
N GLY A 86 -5.55 -17.55 -6.81
CA GLY A 86 -6.21 -16.33 -6.41
C GLY A 86 -6.14 -15.24 -7.47
N ARG A 87 -6.48 -14.03 -7.05
CA ARG A 87 -6.56 -12.86 -7.91
C ARG A 87 -5.84 -11.67 -7.28
N VAL A 88 -5.16 -10.88 -8.10
CA VAL A 88 -4.60 -9.57 -7.76
C VAL A 88 -5.64 -8.52 -8.14
N ILE A 89 -6.13 -7.78 -7.15
CA ILE A 89 -7.09 -6.67 -7.32
C ILE A 89 -6.42 -5.33 -6.98
N GLU A 90 -7.12 -4.22 -7.19
CA GLU A 90 -6.65 -2.87 -6.81
C GLU A 90 -6.14 -2.83 -5.36
N GLY A 91 -6.89 -3.38 -4.41
CA GLY A 91 -6.46 -3.41 -3.00
C GLY A 91 -5.17 -4.19 -2.72
N CYS A 92 -4.67 -4.96 -3.70
CA CYS A 92 -3.38 -5.65 -3.63
C CYS A 92 -2.21 -4.82 -4.16
N ASN A 93 -2.42 -3.72 -4.88
CA ASN A 93 -1.33 -3.01 -5.58
C ASN A 93 -0.54 -2.01 -4.70
N SER A 94 -0.89 -1.89 -3.42
CA SER A 94 -0.30 -1.00 -2.39
C SER A 94 -0.55 0.51 -2.50
N ILE A 95 -1.18 1.01 -3.58
CA ILE A 95 -1.33 2.46 -3.78
C ILE A 95 -2.14 3.11 -2.67
N SER A 96 -3.25 2.52 -2.26
CA SER A 96 -4.07 3.01 -1.14
C SER A 96 -3.27 3.12 0.18
N VAL A 97 -2.35 2.18 0.44
CA VAL A 97 -1.47 2.22 1.62
C VAL A 97 -0.38 3.28 1.48
N ILE A 98 0.19 3.44 0.29
CA ILE A 98 1.17 4.50 -0.01
C ILE A 98 0.52 5.88 0.15
N ILE A 99 -0.70 6.08 -0.33
CA ILE A 99 -1.48 7.33 -0.16
C ILE A 99 -1.66 7.63 1.32
N LEU A 100 -2.06 6.64 2.12
CA LEU A 100 -2.19 6.78 3.58
C LEU A 100 -0.86 7.20 4.22
N PHE A 101 0.23 6.51 3.87
CA PHE A 101 1.58 6.82 4.36
C PHE A 101 2.01 8.26 4.00
N VAL A 102 1.94 8.61 2.71
CA VAL A 102 2.33 9.92 2.18
C VAL A 102 1.54 11.04 2.85
N SER A 103 0.23 10.86 3.01
CA SER A 103 -0.67 11.85 3.62
C SER A 103 -0.28 12.14 5.06
N PHE A 104 0.06 11.12 5.83
CA PHE A 104 0.52 11.26 7.21
C PHE A 104 1.84 12.03 7.29
N ILE A 105 2.82 11.66 6.47
CA ILE A 105 4.14 12.30 6.46
C ILE A 105 4.03 13.77 6.05
N ILE A 106 3.25 14.09 5.01
CA ILE A 106 2.99 15.48 4.59
C ILE A 106 2.34 16.27 5.71
N ALA A 107 1.40 15.67 6.46
CA ALA A 107 0.74 16.33 7.57
C ALA A 107 1.72 16.76 8.70
N PHE A 108 2.79 15.98 8.96
CA PHE A 108 3.85 16.31 9.92
C PHE A 108 5.03 17.12 9.35
N SER A 109 5.21 17.12 8.04
CA SER A 109 6.43 17.65 7.41
C SER A 109 6.59 19.18 7.55
N GLY A 110 7.84 19.59 7.80
CA GLY A 110 8.25 21.00 7.83
C GLY A 110 9.42 21.34 6.87
N THR A 111 10.26 20.38 6.49
CA THR A 111 11.40 20.58 5.58
C THR A 111 11.25 19.73 4.32
N PHE A 112 11.20 20.37 3.15
CA PHE A 112 10.85 19.72 1.88
C PHE A 112 11.84 18.60 1.47
N LYS A 113 13.16 18.84 1.56
CA LYS A 113 14.18 17.88 1.08
C LYS A 113 14.16 16.55 1.83
N THR A 114 14.19 16.57 3.17
CA THR A 114 14.16 15.35 4.00
C THR A 114 12.84 14.61 3.84
N THR A 115 11.74 15.35 3.74
CA THR A 115 10.41 14.79 3.52
C THR A 115 10.33 14.07 2.18
N PHE A 116 10.80 14.68 1.10
CA PHE A 116 10.74 14.08 -0.22
C PHE A 116 11.53 12.76 -0.30
N LEU A 117 12.77 12.74 0.22
CA LEU A 117 13.57 11.51 0.25
C LEU A 117 12.92 10.40 1.09
N PHE A 118 12.33 10.76 2.24
CA PHE A 118 11.64 9.80 3.09
C PHE A 118 10.34 9.28 2.45
N LEU A 119 9.58 10.15 1.78
CA LEU A 119 8.40 9.77 1.02
C LEU A 119 8.77 8.77 -0.09
N LEU A 120 9.82 9.07 -0.86
CA LEU A 120 10.26 8.21 -1.96
C LEU A 120 10.73 6.84 -1.45
N SER A 121 11.68 6.83 -0.51
CA SER A 121 12.21 5.59 0.05
C SER A 121 11.16 4.76 0.78
N GLY A 122 10.29 5.41 1.57
CA GLY A 122 9.18 4.75 2.26
C GLY A 122 8.16 4.16 1.30
N SER A 123 7.79 4.88 0.23
CA SER A 123 6.85 4.37 -0.78
C SER A 123 7.43 3.16 -1.54
N VAL A 124 8.71 3.22 -1.92
CA VAL A 124 9.39 2.09 -2.57
C VAL A 124 9.45 0.88 -1.65
N LEU A 125 9.80 1.08 -0.38
CA LEU A 125 9.84 0.00 0.60
C LEU A 125 8.46 -0.65 0.80
N ILE A 126 7.41 0.17 0.92
CA ILE A 126 6.02 -0.32 1.04
C ILE A 126 5.63 -1.15 -0.18
N TYR A 127 5.94 -0.66 -1.38
CA TYR A 127 5.67 -1.36 -2.63
C TYR A 127 6.37 -2.72 -2.70
N VAL A 128 7.68 -2.76 -2.39
CA VAL A 128 8.48 -4.01 -2.43
C VAL A 128 7.96 -5.03 -1.43
N VAL A 129 7.70 -4.63 -0.18
CA VAL A 129 7.17 -5.54 0.84
C VAL A 129 5.77 -6.04 0.46
N ASN A 130 4.95 -5.19 -0.15
CA ASN A 130 3.65 -5.61 -0.66
C ASN A 130 3.76 -6.63 -1.80
N LEU A 131 4.69 -6.43 -2.74
CA LEU A 131 4.94 -7.40 -3.81
C LEU A 131 5.37 -8.75 -3.24
N LEU A 132 6.32 -8.76 -2.30
CA LEU A 132 6.74 -9.98 -1.60
C LEU A 132 5.59 -10.63 -0.83
N ARG A 133 4.70 -9.83 -0.23
CA ARG A 133 3.50 -10.33 0.45
C ARG A 133 2.57 -11.08 -0.52
N ILE A 134 2.38 -10.61 -1.75
CA ILE A 134 1.57 -11.32 -2.74
C ILE A 134 2.25 -12.64 -3.14
N VAL A 135 3.56 -12.63 -3.40
CA VAL A 135 4.32 -13.85 -3.75
C VAL A 135 4.23 -14.89 -2.64
N LEU A 136 4.50 -14.49 -1.39
CA LEU A 136 4.42 -15.37 -0.22
C LEU A 136 3.01 -15.89 -0.01
N LEU A 137 2.00 -15.08 -0.29
CA LEU A 137 0.61 -15.51 -0.20
C LEU A 137 0.28 -16.55 -1.26
N SER A 138 0.62 -16.32 -2.53
CA SER A 138 0.40 -17.28 -3.61
C SER A 138 1.09 -18.61 -3.31
N LEU A 139 2.38 -18.61 -2.94
CA LEU A 139 3.08 -19.85 -2.59
C LEU A 139 2.56 -20.48 -1.30
N GLY A 140 2.19 -19.67 -0.31
CA GLY A 140 1.57 -20.14 0.93
C GLY A 140 0.25 -20.86 0.68
N LEU A 141 -0.59 -20.35 -0.23
CA LEU A 141 -1.84 -21.00 -0.64
C LEU A 141 -1.60 -22.26 -1.46
N TYR A 142 -0.56 -22.28 -2.28
CA TYR A 142 -0.19 -23.45 -3.06
C TYR A 142 0.15 -24.65 -2.15
N HIS A 143 0.94 -24.42 -1.10
CA HIS A 143 1.39 -25.48 -0.18
C HIS A 143 0.44 -25.71 1.00
N TYR A 144 -0.25 -24.67 1.47
CA TYR A 144 -1.08 -24.70 2.67
C TYR A 144 -2.46 -24.03 2.42
N PRO A 145 -3.29 -24.57 1.52
CA PRO A 145 -4.59 -23.97 1.18
C PRO A 145 -5.51 -23.83 2.40
N GLU A 146 -5.42 -24.75 3.37
CA GLU A 146 -6.20 -24.70 4.62
C GLU A 146 -5.92 -23.46 5.49
N LYS A 147 -4.76 -22.81 5.31
CA LYS A 147 -4.35 -21.62 6.07
C LYS A 147 -4.74 -20.31 5.38
N GLN A 148 -5.47 -20.38 4.26
CA GLN A 148 -5.89 -19.22 3.47
C GLN A 148 -6.49 -18.11 4.34
N HIS A 149 -7.45 -18.44 5.20
CA HIS A 149 -8.14 -17.44 6.01
C HIS A 149 -7.16 -16.66 6.90
N VAL A 150 -6.33 -17.35 7.68
CA VAL A 150 -5.38 -16.72 8.62
C VAL A 150 -4.32 -15.90 7.89
N LEU A 151 -3.79 -16.43 6.79
CA LEU A 151 -2.80 -15.75 5.98
C LEU A 151 -3.35 -14.42 5.45
N HIS A 152 -4.54 -14.44 4.83
CA HIS A 152 -5.16 -13.26 4.21
C HIS A 152 -5.71 -12.24 5.19
N THR A 153 -6.32 -12.66 6.30
CA THR A 153 -7.04 -11.74 7.20
C THR A 153 -6.18 -11.21 8.33
N VAL A 154 -5.11 -11.93 8.71
CA VAL A 154 -4.29 -11.58 9.89
C VAL A 154 -2.85 -11.27 9.48
N VAL A 155 -2.13 -12.27 8.97
CA VAL A 155 -0.67 -12.20 8.82
C VAL A 155 -0.27 -11.09 7.86
N PHE A 156 -0.84 -11.11 6.65
CA PHE A 156 -0.42 -10.18 5.62
C PHE A 156 -0.85 -8.72 5.85
N PRO A 157 -2.08 -8.43 6.33
CA PRO A 157 -2.43 -7.09 6.78
C PRO A 157 -1.50 -6.60 7.91
N ALA A 158 -1.18 -7.45 8.89
CA ALA A 158 -0.30 -7.08 9.98
C ALA A 158 1.10 -6.67 9.52
N ILE A 159 1.68 -7.37 8.53
CA ILE A 159 2.99 -7.02 7.96
C ILE A 159 2.98 -5.61 7.36
N ILE A 160 1.99 -5.31 6.51
CA ILE A 160 1.94 -4.01 5.81
C ILE A 160 1.61 -2.87 6.77
N TYR A 161 0.58 -3.02 7.59
CA TYR A 161 0.20 -1.96 8.54
C TYR A 161 1.23 -1.79 9.65
N GLY A 162 1.85 -2.88 10.11
CA GLY A 162 2.96 -2.83 11.05
C GLY A 162 4.15 -2.07 10.49
N MET A 163 4.54 -2.32 9.24
CA MET A 163 5.60 -1.57 8.56
C MET A 163 5.27 -0.08 8.43
N VAL A 164 4.06 0.26 7.98
CA VAL A 164 3.64 1.68 7.88
C VAL A 164 3.70 2.37 9.24
N PHE A 165 3.22 1.70 10.28
CA PHE A 165 3.29 2.22 11.65
C PHE A 165 4.74 2.43 12.12
N LEU A 166 5.64 1.49 11.83
CA LEU A 166 7.08 1.64 12.13
C LEU A 166 7.71 2.81 11.37
N LEU A 167 7.38 2.97 10.08
CA LEU A 167 7.83 4.10 9.27
C LEU A 167 7.33 5.44 9.83
N TRP A 168 6.09 5.49 10.32
CA TRP A 168 5.53 6.65 11.00
C TRP A 168 6.25 6.97 12.31
N ILE A 169 6.48 5.97 13.15
CA ILE A 169 7.26 6.14 14.40
C ILE A 169 8.65 6.68 14.07
N PHE A 170 9.33 6.08 13.10
CA PHE A 170 10.66 6.49 12.70
C PHE A 170 10.67 7.95 12.22
N TRP A 171 9.71 8.33 11.37
CA TRP A 171 9.55 9.71 10.91
C TRP A 171 9.33 10.69 12.06
N VAL A 172 8.36 10.40 12.94
CA VAL A 172 8.00 11.27 14.05
C VAL A 172 9.17 11.44 15.02
N ASN A 173 9.89 10.37 15.34
CA ASN A 173 10.99 10.40 16.31
C ASN A 173 12.25 11.13 15.81
N ARG A 174 12.49 11.08 14.49
CA ARG A 174 13.74 11.55 13.88
C ARG A 174 13.62 12.90 13.16
N PHE A 175 12.45 13.21 12.61
CA PHE A 175 12.28 14.34 11.70
C PHE A 175 11.11 15.28 12.04
N SER A 176 10.20 14.90 12.95
CA SER A 176 9.11 15.79 13.35
C SER A 176 9.64 16.94 14.22
N LYS A 177 9.31 18.17 13.83
CA LYS A 177 9.60 19.40 14.59
C LYS A 177 8.92 19.47 15.96
N ILE A 178 8.04 18.53 16.29
CA ILE A 178 7.39 18.47 17.62
C ILE A 178 8.45 18.34 18.74
N LYS A 179 9.59 17.68 18.49
CA LYS A 179 10.69 17.64 19.46
C LYS A 179 11.39 18.99 19.65
N THR A 180 11.48 19.82 18.61
CA THR A 180 12.26 21.07 18.65
C THR A 180 11.51 22.24 19.31
N ALA A 181 10.20 22.09 19.56
CA ALA A 181 9.38 23.15 20.16
C ALA A 181 9.28 23.10 21.70
N HIS A 182 9.91 22.10 22.34
CA HIS A 182 9.85 21.85 23.78
C HIS A 182 11.23 21.80 24.46
N GLU A 183 12.29 22.25 23.79
CA GLU A 183 13.61 22.52 24.38
C GLU A 183 13.88 24.02 24.41
#